data_AF-A0AAD6Y7H4-F1
#
_entry.id   AF-A0AAD6Y7H4-F1
#
_cell.length_a   1.000
_cell.length_b   1.000
_cell.length_c   1.000
_cell.angle_alpha   90.00
_cell.angle_beta   90.00
_cell.angle_gamma   90.00
#
_symmetry.space_group_name_H-M   'P 1'
#
loop_
_entity.id
_entity.type
_entity.pdbx_description
1 polymer ?
#
loop_
_entity_poly.entity_id
_entity_poly.type
_entity_poly.pdbx_seq_one_letter_code
_entity_poly.pdbx_strand_id
1 'polypeptide(L)'
;MHLLFENVGPNLVKLWTGTFKGLDQGDGNYEIDAEVWKEIWEETAAAMKTIPSAFIRSLAGGSSKFIAEAWCFWFAYMAPGLLRGRFADSKYHRHACQFSEIIQTCLKFALTIAEIDELEEKIVDWVEKYEEYYYQYCEARLSTCTLTIHGMLHIANDIRFCGPSWVTWTFYMERYCGFLKHGLSSKRFPWSNLNNRILNFAYLEQLRVRYDLSEELSMFEKRGKPGLSGLGQSQYDRYPRAILRVPYRKSHKPEEAIRALVAKYISEMCPGLSAKKALLLLPALMPRWGNLKIVDGDSIRAA
;
A
#
# COMPACT_ATOMS: atom_id res chain seq x y z
N MET A 1 7.02 -2.51 -11.04
CA MET A 1 6.24 -2.20 -9.81
C MET A 1 4.79 -2.63 -9.96
N HIS A 2 3.96 -1.89 -10.72
CA HIS A 2 2.53 -2.17 -10.88
C HIS A 2 2.24 -3.59 -11.38
N LEU A 3 2.94 -4.02 -12.44
CA LEU A 3 2.77 -5.36 -13.05
C LEU A 3 2.88 -6.48 -12.00
N LEU A 4 4.03 -6.58 -11.34
CA LEU A 4 4.33 -7.69 -10.42
C LEU A 4 3.69 -7.52 -9.04
N PHE A 5 3.73 -6.31 -8.46
CA PHE A 5 3.50 -6.12 -7.02
C PHE A 5 2.17 -5.45 -6.68
N GLU A 6 1.48 -4.87 -7.65
CA GLU A 6 0.10 -4.41 -7.48
C GLU A 6 -0.92 -5.35 -8.13
N ASN A 7 -0.46 -6.20 -9.05
CA ASN A 7 -1.32 -7.12 -9.78
C ASN A 7 -0.93 -8.59 -9.58
N VAL A 8 0.13 -9.09 -10.25
CA VAL A 8 0.42 -10.54 -10.29
C VAL A 8 0.55 -11.16 -8.89
N GLY A 9 1.43 -10.63 -8.04
CA GLY A 9 1.62 -11.10 -6.67
C GLY A 9 0.34 -11.06 -5.82
N PRO A 10 -0.33 -9.90 -5.69
CA PRO A 10 -1.61 -9.82 -4.99
C PRO A 10 -2.69 -10.76 -5.54
N ASN A 11 -2.73 -11.00 -6.86
CA ASN A 11 -3.67 -11.93 -7.48
C ASN A 11 -3.33 -13.39 -7.14
N LEU A 12 -2.05 -13.77 -7.11
CA LEU A 12 -1.62 -15.08 -6.62
C LEU A 12 -2.06 -15.32 -5.18
N VAL A 13 -1.88 -14.32 -4.30
CA VAL A 13 -2.35 -14.41 -2.90
C VAL A 13 -3.87 -14.56 -2.81
N LYS A 14 -4.63 -13.87 -3.68
CA LYS A 14 -6.09 -14.05 -3.74
C LYS A 14 -6.47 -15.46 -4.20
N LEU A 15 -5.72 -16.04 -5.15
CA LEU A 15 -5.92 -17.42 -5.59
C LEU A 15 -5.64 -18.38 -4.42
N TRP A 16 -4.51 -18.24 -3.76
CA TRP A 16 -4.12 -19.10 -2.63
C TRP A 16 -5.03 -18.98 -1.40
N THR A 17 -5.81 -17.90 -1.29
CA THR A 17 -6.76 -17.70 -0.19
C THR A 17 -8.23 -17.88 -0.60
N GLY A 18 -8.51 -18.34 -1.83
CA GLY A 18 -9.88 -18.56 -2.32
C GLY A 18 -10.71 -17.27 -2.46
N THR A 19 -10.07 -16.11 -2.53
CA THR A 19 -10.74 -14.80 -2.62
C THR A 19 -10.67 -14.17 -4.02
N PHE A 20 -10.15 -14.90 -5.01
CA PHE A 20 -9.99 -14.41 -6.37
C PHE A 20 -11.30 -14.47 -7.15
N LYS A 21 -11.97 -13.31 -7.30
CA LYS A 21 -13.13 -13.12 -8.21
C LYS A 21 -14.29 -14.12 -8.02
N GLY A 22 -14.41 -14.74 -6.84
CA GLY A 22 -15.42 -15.75 -6.57
C GLY A 22 -15.21 -17.08 -7.30
N LEU A 23 -14.01 -17.33 -7.85
CA LEU A 23 -13.63 -18.62 -8.39
C LEU A 23 -13.19 -19.55 -7.26
N ASP A 24 -13.52 -20.83 -7.41
CA ASP A 24 -12.94 -21.92 -6.63
C ASP A 24 -11.56 -22.31 -7.18
N GLN A 25 -10.98 -23.38 -6.63
CA GLN A 25 -9.74 -23.97 -7.13
C GLN A 25 -9.87 -24.88 -8.36
N GLY A 26 -11.09 -25.08 -8.90
CA GLY A 26 -11.35 -25.99 -10.02
C GLY A 26 -10.81 -27.39 -9.74
N ASP A 27 -10.07 -27.95 -10.70
CA ASP A 27 -9.40 -29.26 -10.57
C ASP A 27 -8.04 -29.16 -9.83
N GLY A 28 -7.67 -27.96 -9.40
CA GLY A 28 -6.45 -27.65 -8.66
C GLY A 28 -6.62 -27.79 -7.14
N ASN A 29 -5.50 -27.66 -6.43
CA ASN A 29 -5.40 -27.75 -4.96
C ASN A 29 -4.44 -26.68 -4.43
N TYR A 30 -4.61 -25.45 -4.92
CA TYR A 30 -3.70 -24.34 -4.63
C TYR A 30 -4.16 -23.48 -3.45
N GLU A 31 -5.36 -23.71 -2.91
CA GLU A 31 -5.83 -22.99 -1.73
C GLU A 31 -5.09 -23.45 -0.48
N ILE A 32 -4.67 -22.49 0.33
CA ILE A 32 -4.04 -22.70 1.63
C ILE A 32 -5.13 -22.49 2.68
N ASP A 33 -5.21 -23.43 3.63
CA ASP A 33 -6.14 -23.34 4.75
C ASP A 33 -6.00 -22.02 5.52
N ALA A 34 -7.13 -21.48 5.99
CA ALA A 34 -7.16 -20.17 6.63
C ALA A 34 -6.32 -20.10 7.93
N GLU A 35 -6.22 -21.19 8.68
CA GLU A 35 -5.38 -21.26 9.89
C GLU A 35 -3.90 -21.25 9.51
N VAL A 36 -3.53 -22.00 8.48
CA VAL A 36 -2.16 -22.02 7.94
C VAL A 36 -1.79 -20.65 7.37
N TRP A 37 -2.70 -19.99 6.66
CA TRP A 37 -2.48 -18.65 6.14
C TRP A 37 -2.32 -17.61 7.25
N LYS A 38 -3.05 -17.75 8.36
CA LYS A 38 -2.86 -16.92 9.54
C LYS A 38 -1.48 -17.14 10.18
N GLU A 39 -1.04 -18.39 10.29
CA GLU A 39 0.29 -18.75 10.81
C GLU A 39 1.40 -18.10 9.97
N ILE A 40 1.31 -18.14 8.63
CA ILE A 40 2.25 -17.48 7.71
C ILE A 40 2.40 -15.98 8.05
N TRP A 41 1.31 -15.29 8.40
CA TRP A 41 1.37 -13.87 8.77
C TRP A 41 1.92 -13.62 10.17
N GLU A 42 1.67 -14.52 11.11
CA GLU A 42 2.28 -14.47 12.44
C GLU A 42 3.81 -14.67 12.35
N GLU A 43 4.26 -15.63 11.54
CA GLU A 43 5.68 -15.85 11.23
C GLU A 43 6.28 -14.64 10.49
N THR A 44 5.58 -14.07 9.52
CA THR A 44 6.01 -12.84 8.83
C THR A 44 6.23 -11.71 9.84
N ALA A 45 5.28 -11.50 10.76
CA ALA A 45 5.40 -10.48 11.79
C ALA A 45 6.53 -10.76 12.80
N ALA A 46 6.78 -12.03 13.12
CA ALA A 46 7.89 -12.44 13.98
C ALA A 46 9.25 -12.17 13.31
N ALA A 47 9.40 -12.49 12.02
CA ALA A 47 10.61 -12.24 11.24
C ALA A 47 10.94 -10.74 11.14
N MET A 48 9.93 -9.86 11.13
CA MET A 48 10.19 -8.41 11.14
C MET A 48 10.94 -7.90 12.38
N LYS A 49 11.03 -8.68 13.47
CA LYS A 49 11.82 -8.32 14.66
C LYS A 49 13.32 -8.47 14.42
N THR A 50 13.73 -9.27 13.45
CA THR A 50 15.15 -9.53 13.14
C THR A 50 15.62 -8.82 11.87
N ILE A 51 14.70 -8.40 11.01
CA ILE A 51 15.02 -7.66 9.78
C ILE A 51 15.26 -6.18 10.11
N PRO A 52 16.42 -5.60 9.78
CA PRO A 52 16.69 -4.19 10.03
C PRO A 52 15.72 -3.28 9.27
N SER A 53 15.26 -2.21 9.94
CA SER A 53 14.33 -1.23 9.37
C SER A 53 14.88 -0.45 8.16
N ALA A 54 16.20 -0.51 7.94
CA ALA A 54 16.85 0.06 6.77
C ALA A 54 16.48 -0.67 5.46
N PHE A 55 16.13 -1.96 5.53
CA PHE A 55 15.77 -2.74 4.34
C PHE A 55 14.30 -2.60 3.96
N ILE A 56 13.40 -2.62 4.95
CA ILE A 56 11.97 -2.57 4.71
C ILE A 56 11.22 -2.05 5.94
N ARG A 57 10.10 -1.38 5.69
CA ARG A 57 9.13 -1.06 6.75
C ARG A 57 8.55 -2.35 7.34
N SER A 58 8.18 -2.33 8.62
CA SER A 58 7.48 -3.45 9.24
C SER A 58 6.29 -3.92 8.40
N LEU A 59 6.33 -5.21 8.05
CA LEU A 59 5.25 -5.96 7.41
C LEU A 59 4.24 -6.52 8.42
N ALA A 60 4.39 -6.18 9.70
CA ALA A 60 3.46 -6.63 10.74
C ALA A 60 2.06 -5.99 10.53
N GLY A 61 1.02 -6.82 10.55
CA GLY A 61 -0.37 -6.39 10.42
C GLY A 61 -1.08 -6.80 9.13
N GLY A 62 -0.47 -7.69 8.34
CA GLY A 62 -1.11 -8.42 7.24
C GLY A 62 -1.10 -7.71 5.89
N SER A 63 -1.49 -8.46 4.86
CA SER A 63 -1.46 -8.06 3.45
C SER A 63 -2.32 -6.84 3.10
N SER A 64 -3.33 -6.52 3.92
CA SER A 64 -4.21 -5.34 3.71
C SER A 64 -3.49 -4.00 3.79
N LYS A 65 -2.29 -3.96 4.39
CA LYS A 65 -1.45 -2.76 4.50
C LYS A 65 -0.27 -2.75 3.54
N PHE A 66 -0.11 -3.80 2.74
CA PHE A 66 1.03 -3.92 1.85
C PHE A 66 0.86 -2.98 0.66
N ILE A 67 1.93 -2.23 0.40
CA ILE A 67 2.13 -1.49 -0.84
C ILE A 67 3.08 -2.29 -1.74
N ALA A 68 3.32 -1.84 -2.97
CA ALA A 68 4.18 -2.54 -3.92
C ALA A 68 5.58 -2.90 -3.36
N GLU A 69 6.19 -2.02 -2.57
CA GLU A 69 7.49 -2.29 -1.91
C GLU A 69 7.42 -3.46 -0.92
N ALA A 70 6.34 -3.53 -0.14
CA ALA A 70 6.12 -4.60 0.82
C ALA A 70 5.89 -5.95 0.13
N TRP A 71 5.10 -5.97 -0.95
CA TRP A 71 4.91 -7.16 -1.78
C TRP A 71 6.21 -7.60 -2.45
N CYS A 72 6.99 -6.66 -3.00
CA CYS A 72 8.29 -6.94 -3.57
C CYS A 72 9.20 -7.66 -2.58
N PHE A 73 9.35 -7.11 -1.37
CA PHE A 73 10.20 -7.70 -0.35
C PHE A 73 9.69 -9.08 0.10
N TRP A 74 8.38 -9.19 0.34
CA TRP A 74 7.78 -10.44 0.82
C TRP A 74 7.94 -11.56 -0.21
N PHE A 75 7.60 -11.33 -1.48
CA PHE A 75 7.77 -12.33 -2.53
C PHE A 75 9.24 -12.64 -2.80
N ALA A 76 10.11 -11.63 -2.87
CA ALA A 76 11.51 -11.85 -3.18
C ALA A 76 12.23 -12.68 -2.10
N TYR A 77 11.92 -12.46 -0.81
CA TYR A 77 12.79 -12.96 0.27
C TYR A 77 12.09 -13.81 1.33
N MET A 78 10.78 -13.64 1.55
CA MET A 78 10.08 -14.32 2.65
C MET A 78 9.21 -15.48 2.15
N ALA A 79 8.47 -15.26 1.07
CA ALA A 79 7.49 -16.22 0.53
C ALA A 79 8.08 -17.61 0.24
N PRO A 80 9.28 -17.77 -0.36
CA PRO A 80 9.86 -19.09 -0.60
C PRO A 80 10.01 -19.94 0.67
N GLY A 81 10.40 -19.30 1.78
CA GLY A 81 10.57 -19.96 3.07
C GLY A 81 9.23 -20.19 3.77
N LEU A 82 8.39 -19.16 3.85
CA LEU A 82 7.11 -19.19 4.56
C LEU A 82 6.08 -20.14 3.93
N LEU A 83 6.09 -20.28 2.60
CA LEU A 83 5.14 -21.14 1.89
C LEU A 83 5.58 -22.61 1.81
N ARG A 84 6.77 -22.94 2.33
CA ARG A 84 7.32 -24.30 2.23
C ARG A 84 6.44 -25.30 3.00
N GLY A 85 5.92 -26.30 2.29
CA GLY A 85 5.07 -27.33 2.88
C GLY A 85 3.67 -26.84 3.31
N ARG A 86 3.26 -25.64 2.89
CA ARG A 86 1.95 -25.05 3.24
C ARG A 86 0.86 -25.32 2.19
N PHE A 87 1.26 -25.70 0.98
CA PHE A 87 0.35 -26.15 -0.08
C PHE A 87 0.13 -27.66 0.00
N ALA A 88 -1.07 -28.13 -0.36
CA ALA A 88 -1.36 -29.57 -0.47
C ALA A 88 -0.50 -30.25 -1.55
N ASP A 89 -0.25 -29.56 -2.68
CA ASP A 89 0.67 -30.00 -3.71
C ASP A 89 1.89 -29.06 -3.79
N SER A 90 3.08 -29.66 -3.70
CA SER A 90 4.36 -28.96 -3.77
C SER A 90 4.59 -28.18 -5.07
N LYS A 91 3.87 -28.49 -6.16
CA LYS A 91 4.02 -27.77 -7.44
C LYS A 91 3.70 -26.29 -7.33
N TYR A 92 2.72 -25.91 -6.50
CA TYR A 92 2.35 -24.50 -6.30
C TYR A 92 3.42 -23.75 -5.49
N HIS A 93 4.04 -24.41 -4.51
CA HIS A 93 5.21 -23.87 -3.81
C HIS A 93 6.37 -23.65 -4.77
N ARG A 94 6.67 -24.63 -5.64
CA ARG A 94 7.72 -24.51 -6.65
C ARG A 94 7.44 -23.36 -7.63
N HIS A 95 6.21 -23.22 -8.07
CA HIS A 95 5.77 -22.13 -8.95
C HIS A 95 5.92 -20.76 -8.27
N ALA A 96 5.59 -20.64 -6.98
CA ALA A 96 5.82 -19.43 -6.19
C ALA A 96 7.32 -19.13 -5.99
N CYS A 97 8.17 -20.15 -5.82
CA CYS A 97 9.62 -20.00 -5.77
C CYS A 97 10.18 -19.50 -7.10
N GLN A 98 9.74 -20.06 -8.24
CA GLN A 98 10.13 -19.57 -9.57
C GLN A 98 9.74 -18.10 -9.77
N PHE A 99 8.56 -17.68 -9.30
CA PHE A 99 8.16 -16.27 -9.31
C PHE A 99 9.13 -15.39 -8.51
N SER A 100 9.59 -15.89 -7.37
CA SER A 100 10.55 -15.20 -6.50
C SER A 100 11.92 -15.06 -7.18
N GLU A 101 12.38 -16.08 -7.90
CA GLU A 101 13.61 -16.05 -8.71
C GLU A 101 13.53 -15.04 -9.87
N ILE A 102 12.38 -14.98 -10.56
CA ILE A 102 12.10 -13.97 -11.60
C ILE A 102 12.22 -12.57 -10.99
N ILE A 103 11.58 -12.32 -9.85
CA ILE A 103 11.66 -11.03 -9.15
C ILE A 103 13.10 -10.69 -8.79
N GLN A 104 13.84 -11.61 -8.17
CA GLN A 104 15.23 -11.38 -7.76
C GLN A 104 16.13 -11.07 -8.96
N THR A 105 15.91 -11.75 -10.10
CA THR A 105 16.65 -11.47 -11.34
C THR A 105 16.35 -10.08 -11.86
N CYS A 106 15.07 -9.67 -11.88
CA CYS A 106 14.66 -8.32 -12.26
C CYS A 106 15.21 -7.21 -11.33
N LEU A 107 15.54 -7.54 -10.08
CA LEU A 107 16.11 -6.63 -9.08
C LEU A 107 17.63 -6.50 -9.16
N LYS A 108 18.33 -7.31 -9.99
CA LYS A 108 19.78 -7.19 -10.17
C LYS A 108 20.15 -5.80 -10.69
N PHE A 109 21.25 -5.27 -10.16
CA PHE A 109 21.78 -3.96 -10.59
C PHE A 109 22.32 -4.00 -12.03
N ALA A 110 22.93 -5.11 -12.41
CA ALA A 110 23.43 -5.37 -13.75
C ALA A 110 22.97 -6.76 -14.21
N LEU A 111 22.66 -6.88 -15.50
CA LEU A 111 22.23 -8.10 -16.16
C LEU A 111 23.02 -8.28 -17.44
N THR A 112 23.53 -9.47 -17.67
CA THR A 112 24.13 -9.88 -18.95
C THR A 112 23.04 -10.28 -19.94
N ILE A 113 23.35 -10.28 -21.24
CA ILE A 113 22.38 -10.73 -22.28
C ILE A 113 21.95 -12.18 -22.03
N ALA A 114 22.89 -13.07 -21.69
CA ALA A 114 22.59 -14.46 -21.37
C ALA A 114 21.62 -14.60 -20.16
N GLU A 115 21.80 -13.79 -19.11
CA GLU A 115 20.84 -13.79 -17.98
C GLU A 115 19.45 -13.27 -18.38
N ILE A 116 19.37 -12.37 -19.37
CA ILE A 116 18.09 -11.88 -19.89
C ILE A 116 17.42 -12.95 -20.76
N ASP A 117 18.19 -13.70 -21.56
CA ASP A 117 17.69 -14.83 -22.35
C ASP A 117 17.16 -15.93 -21.42
N GLU A 118 17.91 -16.29 -20.38
CA GLU A 118 17.45 -17.22 -19.34
C GLU A 118 16.21 -16.71 -18.59
N LEU A 119 16.12 -15.40 -18.33
CA LEU A 119 14.95 -14.79 -17.69
C LEU A 119 13.71 -14.92 -18.58
N GLU A 120 13.86 -14.72 -19.90
CA GLU A 120 12.76 -14.87 -20.86
C GLU A 120 12.22 -16.29 -20.85
N GLU A 121 13.09 -17.29 -20.97
CA GLU A 121 12.70 -18.71 -20.92
C GLU A 121 12.00 -19.06 -19.59
N LYS A 122 12.53 -18.58 -18.46
CA LYS A 122 11.92 -18.79 -17.13
C LYS A 122 10.54 -18.16 -17.03
N ILE A 123 10.33 -16.99 -17.61
CA ILE A 123 9.03 -16.31 -17.58
C ILE A 123 8.03 -17.07 -18.46
N VAL A 124 8.42 -17.53 -19.65
CA VAL A 124 7.56 -18.34 -20.53
C VAL A 124 7.12 -19.62 -19.80
N ASP A 125 8.07 -20.40 -19.26
CA ASP A 125 7.77 -21.61 -18.46
C ASP A 125 6.85 -21.31 -17.28
N TRP A 126 7.08 -20.18 -16.59
CA TRP A 126 6.25 -19.78 -15.47
C TRP A 126 4.81 -19.45 -15.86
N VAL A 127 4.61 -18.75 -16.99
CA VAL A 127 3.29 -18.39 -17.51
C VAL A 127 2.54 -19.61 -18.03
N GLU A 128 3.20 -20.52 -18.76
CA GLU A 128 2.58 -21.78 -19.20
C GLU A 128 2.11 -22.63 -18.01
N LYS A 129 2.94 -22.75 -16.96
CA LYS A 129 2.55 -23.41 -15.71
C LYS A 129 1.44 -22.67 -14.98
N TYR A 130 1.42 -21.33 -15.03
CA TYR A 130 0.31 -20.56 -14.47
C TYR A 130 -1.01 -20.90 -15.18
N GLU A 131 -0.97 -21.01 -16.51
CA GLU A 131 -2.14 -21.39 -17.31
C GLU A 131 -2.60 -22.81 -17.00
N GLU A 132 -1.67 -23.76 -16.84
CA GLU A 132 -2.00 -25.12 -16.42
C GLU A 132 -2.60 -25.16 -15.00
N TYR A 133 -2.01 -24.43 -14.04
CA TYR A 133 -2.32 -24.56 -12.62
C TYR A 133 -3.56 -23.79 -12.18
N TYR A 134 -3.72 -22.56 -12.68
CA TYR A 134 -4.77 -21.64 -12.21
C TYR A 134 -5.88 -21.43 -13.25
N TYR A 135 -5.53 -21.25 -14.52
CA TYR A 135 -6.52 -21.14 -15.61
C TYR A 135 -7.13 -22.49 -15.96
N GLN A 136 -6.34 -23.56 -15.89
CA GLN A 136 -6.75 -24.95 -16.13
C GLN A 136 -7.38 -25.17 -17.51
N TYR A 137 -7.02 -24.31 -18.47
CA TYR A 137 -7.57 -24.32 -19.84
C TYR A 137 -9.10 -24.34 -19.89
N CYS A 138 -9.76 -23.75 -18.89
CA CYS A 138 -11.21 -23.76 -18.74
C CYS A 138 -11.78 -22.36 -18.97
N GLU A 139 -12.69 -22.22 -19.92
CA GLU A 139 -13.29 -20.93 -20.30
C GLU A 139 -13.96 -20.21 -19.12
N ALA A 140 -14.60 -20.96 -18.20
CA ALA A 140 -15.19 -20.40 -16.99
C ALA A 140 -14.18 -19.69 -16.08
N ARG A 141 -12.89 -20.03 -16.21
CA ARG A 141 -11.76 -19.51 -15.41
C ARG A 141 -10.93 -18.48 -16.17
N LEU A 142 -11.36 -18.04 -17.36
CA LEU A 142 -10.66 -17.07 -18.21
C LEU A 142 -10.30 -15.77 -17.47
N SER A 143 -11.03 -15.42 -16.43
CA SER A 143 -10.75 -14.24 -15.60
C SER A 143 -9.40 -14.29 -14.86
N THR A 144 -8.75 -15.46 -14.78
CA THR A 144 -7.38 -15.65 -14.27
C THR A 144 -6.32 -15.19 -15.28
N CYS A 145 -6.59 -15.29 -16.59
CA CYS A 145 -5.72 -14.82 -17.68
C CYS A 145 -5.77 -13.29 -17.82
N THR A 146 -5.26 -12.59 -16.81
CA THR A 146 -5.25 -11.13 -16.80
C THR A 146 -4.23 -10.56 -17.77
N LEU A 147 -4.45 -9.32 -18.24
CA LEU A 147 -3.47 -8.57 -19.03
C LEU A 147 -2.10 -8.52 -18.34
N THR A 148 -2.07 -8.52 -17.01
CA THR A 148 -0.83 -8.48 -16.24
C THR A 148 -0.06 -9.79 -16.26
N ILE A 149 -0.71 -10.93 -16.50
CA ILE A 149 -0.01 -12.21 -16.73
C ILE A 149 0.66 -12.18 -18.11
N HIS A 150 -0.08 -11.76 -19.16
CA HIS A 150 0.51 -11.54 -20.49
C HIS A 150 1.67 -10.52 -20.45
N GLY A 151 1.51 -9.45 -19.67
CA GLY A 151 2.54 -8.44 -19.46
C GLY A 151 3.86 -8.99 -18.93
N MET A 152 3.86 -10.13 -18.23
CA MET A 152 5.11 -10.76 -17.77
C MET A 152 6.00 -11.17 -18.93
N LEU A 153 5.44 -11.68 -20.02
CA LEU A 153 6.17 -12.13 -21.21
C LEU A 153 6.98 -11.01 -21.87
N HIS A 154 6.64 -9.74 -21.60
CA HIS A 154 7.35 -8.59 -22.16
C HIS A 154 8.52 -8.12 -21.30
N ILE A 155 8.67 -8.61 -20.06
CA ILE A 155 9.68 -8.11 -19.11
C ILE A 155 11.11 -8.23 -19.68
N ALA A 156 11.46 -9.37 -20.29
CA ALA A 156 12.81 -9.55 -20.84
C ALA A 156 13.08 -8.55 -21.97
N ASN A 157 12.12 -8.36 -22.88
CA ASN A 157 12.22 -7.37 -23.95
C ASN A 157 12.30 -5.94 -23.40
N ASP A 158 11.46 -5.59 -22.43
CA ASP A 158 11.51 -4.29 -21.75
C ASP A 158 12.90 -4.02 -21.15
N ILE A 159 13.53 -5.04 -20.54
CA ILE A 159 14.89 -4.93 -20.00
C ILE A 159 15.93 -4.74 -21.11
N ARG A 160 15.80 -5.44 -22.25
CA ARG A 160 16.69 -5.24 -23.41
C ARG A 160 16.59 -3.82 -23.99
N PHE A 161 15.38 -3.28 -24.07
CA PHE A 161 15.15 -1.96 -24.67
C PHE A 161 15.48 -0.80 -23.73
N CYS A 162 15.16 -0.95 -22.43
CA CYS A 162 15.21 0.17 -21.49
C CYS A 162 16.30 0.02 -20.41
N GLY A 163 16.99 -1.12 -20.37
CA GLY A 163 17.95 -1.47 -19.33
C GLY A 163 17.30 -2.15 -18.12
N PRO A 164 18.09 -2.48 -17.08
CA PRO A 164 17.62 -3.16 -15.88
C PRO A 164 16.41 -2.46 -15.24
N SER A 165 15.52 -3.24 -14.60
CA SER A 165 14.24 -2.74 -14.08
C SER A 165 14.37 -1.52 -13.15
N TRP A 166 15.48 -1.40 -12.42
CA TRP A 166 15.71 -0.24 -11.53
C TRP A 166 15.92 1.08 -12.28
N VAL A 167 16.21 1.05 -13.58
CA VAL A 167 16.34 2.25 -14.42
C VAL A 167 14.96 2.80 -14.78
N THR A 168 13.96 1.93 -14.94
CA THR A 168 12.62 2.28 -15.44
C THR A 168 11.50 2.18 -14.42
N TRP A 169 11.76 1.61 -13.24
CA TRP A 169 10.74 1.48 -12.21
C TRP A 169 10.19 2.84 -11.72
N THR A 170 8.90 2.87 -11.42
CA THR A 170 8.20 4.12 -11.08
C THR A 170 8.31 4.51 -9.60
N PHE A 171 8.94 3.69 -8.76
CA PHE A 171 9.04 3.93 -7.31
C PHE A 171 9.63 5.30 -6.95
N TYR A 172 10.71 5.69 -7.63
CA TYR A 172 11.33 7.00 -7.41
C TYR A 172 10.44 8.12 -7.97
N MET A 173 9.93 7.94 -9.18
CA MET A 173 9.15 8.97 -9.85
C MET A 173 7.83 9.26 -9.14
N GLU A 174 7.12 8.27 -8.62
CA GLU A 174 5.91 8.47 -7.84
C GLU A 174 6.18 9.21 -6.54
N ARG A 175 7.27 8.86 -5.84
CA ARG A 175 7.71 9.58 -4.63
C ARG A 175 8.05 11.03 -4.95
N TYR A 176 8.75 11.26 -6.06
CA TYR A 176 9.10 12.61 -6.53
C TYR A 176 7.86 13.41 -6.92
N CYS A 177 6.94 12.84 -7.70
CA CYS A 177 5.65 13.46 -8.02
C CYS A 177 4.83 13.78 -6.75
N GLY A 178 4.84 12.88 -5.76
CA GLY A 178 4.24 13.14 -4.45
C GLY A 178 4.88 14.32 -3.72
N PHE A 179 6.22 14.41 -3.74
CA PHE A 179 6.96 15.56 -3.22
C PHE A 179 6.55 16.86 -3.91
N LEU A 180 6.48 16.87 -5.25
CA LEU A 180 6.05 18.03 -6.03
C LEU A 180 4.62 18.44 -5.68
N LYS A 181 3.69 17.47 -5.62
CA LYS A 181 2.28 17.70 -5.27
C LYS A 181 2.13 18.30 -3.87
N HIS A 182 2.89 17.81 -2.90
CA HIS A 182 2.93 18.39 -1.55
C HIS A 182 3.60 19.77 -1.50
N GLY A 183 4.45 20.07 -2.47
CA GLY A 183 5.10 21.35 -2.62
C GLY A 183 4.18 22.47 -3.08
N LEU A 184 3.08 22.16 -3.75
CA LEU A 184 2.07 23.11 -4.23
C LEU A 184 1.18 23.62 -3.08
N SER A 185 1.73 24.46 -2.20
CA SER A 185 0.99 25.03 -1.07
C SER A 185 0.36 26.40 -1.38
N SER A 186 0.91 27.14 -2.35
CA SER A 186 0.41 28.46 -2.75
C SER A 186 -0.71 28.35 -3.78
N LYS A 187 -1.90 28.89 -3.44
CA LYS A 187 -3.04 28.99 -4.37
C LYS A 187 -2.93 30.16 -5.35
N ARG A 188 -2.18 31.21 -4.99
CA ARG A 188 -2.05 32.44 -5.79
C ARG A 188 -0.89 32.37 -6.79
N PHE A 189 0.23 31.76 -6.38
CA PHE A 189 1.45 31.64 -7.20
C PHE A 189 2.02 30.21 -7.10
N PRO A 190 1.31 29.21 -7.62
CA PRO A 190 1.69 27.80 -7.48
C PRO A 190 3.05 27.50 -8.15
N TRP A 191 3.29 28.04 -9.33
CA TRP A 191 4.49 27.76 -10.12
C TRP A 191 5.76 28.33 -9.50
N SER A 192 5.72 29.59 -9.06
CA SER A 192 6.87 30.22 -8.38
C SER A 192 7.20 29.52 -7.06
N ASN A 193 6.17 29.10 -6.32
CA ASN A 193 6.36 28.35 -5.09
C ASN A 193 6.98 26.97 -5.34
N LEU A 194 6.51 26.24 -6.35
CA LEU A 194 7.09 24.96 -6.74
C LEU A 194 8.54 25.12 -7.20
N ASN A 195 8.83 26.12 -8.04
CA ASN A 195 10.17 26.38 -8.54
C ASN A 195 11.17 26.66 -7.40
N ASN A 196 10.80 27.54 -6.47
CA ASN A 196 11.62 27.82 -5.29
C ASN A 196 11.84 26.58 -4.43
N ARG A 197 10.84 25.70 -4.33
CA ARG A 197 10.95 24.46 -3.54
C ARG A 197 11.91 23.46 -4.19
N ILE A 198 11.85 23.31 -5.52
CA ILE A 198 12.78 22.46 -6.27
C ILE A 198 14.20 23.03 -6.18
N LEU A 199 14.36 24.35 -6.36
CA LEU A 199 15.65 25.03 -6.26
C LEU A 199 16.30 24.83 -4.89
N ASN A 200 15.54 25.07 -3.81
CA ASN A 200 16.03 24.88 -2.45
C ASN A 200 16.37 23.41 -2.17
N PHE A 201 15.56 22.46 -2.69
CA PHE A 201 15.87 21.04 -2.59
C PHE A 201 17.19 20.69 -3.28
N ALA A 202 17.41 21.18 -4.50
CA ALA A 202 18.67 20.96 -5.24
C ALA A 202 19.88 21.57 -4.51
N TYR A 203 19.74 22.78 -3.95
CA TYR A 203 20.81 23.40 -3.15
C TYR A 203 21.15 22.59 -1.91
N LEU A 204 20.14 22.09 -1.18
CA LEU A 204 20.38 21.26 0.00
C LEU A 204 21.08 19.95 -0.37
N GLU A 205 20.65 19.28 -1.44
CA GLU A 205 21.33 18.05 -1.93
C GLU A 205 22.78 18.33 -2.34
N GLN A 206 23.04 19.44 -3.03
CA GLN A 206 24.40 19.80 -3.43
C GLN A 206 25.30 20.12 -2.21
N LEU A 207 24.77 20.84 -1.22
CA LEU A 207 25.51 21.13 0.02
C LEU A 207 25.79 19.84 0.80
N ARG A 208 24.81 18.93 0.86
CA ARG A 208 24.95 17.62 1.50
C ARG A 208 26.13 16.85 0.93
N VAL A 209 26.20 16.71 -0.39
CA VAL A 209 27.27 15.96 -1.06
C VAL A 209 28.61 16.67 -0.96
N ARG A 210 28.63 18.00 -1.14
CA ARG A 210 29.88 18.77 -1.20
C ARG A 210 30.58 18.89 0.15
N TYR A 211 29.83 18.95 1.23
CA TYR A 211 30.35 19.21 2.58
C TYR A 211 30.13 18.03 3.53
N ASP A 212 29.69 16.89 3.02
CA ASP A 212 29.38 15.66 3.79
C ASP A 212 28.40 15.90 4.96
N LEU A 213 27.41 16.78 4.75
CA LEU A 213 26.45 17.20 5.78
C LEU A 213 25.25 16.25 5.89
N SER A 214 25.48 14.95 5.69
CA SER A 214 24.41 13.95 5.62
C SER A 214 23.66 13.81 6.95
N GLU A 215 24.34 13.94 8.08
CA GLU A 215 23.70 13.85 9.40
C GLU A 215 22.95 15.14 9.76
N GLU A 216 23.53 16.30 9.48
CA GLU A 216 22.96 17.61 9.80
C GLU A 216 21.72 17.91 8.97
N LEU A 217 21.72 17.48 7.70
CA LEU A 217 20.58 17.68 6.80
C LEU A 217 19.51 16.58 6.92
N SER A 218 19.79 15.50 7.67
CA SER A 218 18.83 14.42 7.95
C SER A 218 17.56 14.91 8.68
N MET A 219 17.62 16.07 9.34
CA MET A 219 16.45 16.69 9.99
C MET A 219 15.38 17.18 9.02
N PHE A 220 15.75 17.44 7.75
CA PHE A 220 14.83 17.86 6.70
C PHE A 220 14.26 16.68 5.91
N GLU A 221 14.93 15.53 5.97
CA GLU A 221 14.33 14.27 5.57
C GLU A 221 13.19 14.00 6.55
N LYS A 222 11.95 14.07 6.07
CA LYS A 222 10.82 13.61 6.86
C LYS A 222 11.15 12.19 7.31
N ARG A 223 11.50 12.00 8.59
CA ARG A 223 11.13 10.78 9.32
C ARG A 223 9.65 10.62 8.99
N GLY A 224 9.31 9.65 8.13
CA GLY A 224 7.93 9.30 7.90
C GLY A 224 7.33 9.19 9.28
N LYS A 225 6.31 10.00 9.58
CA LYS A 225 5.73 10.07 10.93
C LYS A 225 5.67 8.62 11.42
N PRO A 226 6.32 8.27 12.55
CA PRO A 226 6.23 6.91 13.07
C PRO A 226 4.76 6.56 13.07
N GLY A 227 4.43 5.42 12.46
CA GLY A 227 3.11 5.12 11.98
C GLY A 227 2.02 5.62 12.92
N LEU A 228 1.15 6.50 12.43
CA LEU A 228 -0.21 6.64 12.98
C LEU A 228 -1.05 5.43 12.54
N SER A 229 -0.46 4.24 12.67
CA SER A 229 -1.14 2.97 12.74
C SER A 229 -1.76 2.90 14.14
N GLY A 230 -3.08 3.03 14.22
CA GLY A 230 -3.88 2.65 15.39
C GLY A 230 -4.05 3.70 16.50
N LEU A 231 -3.09 4.61 16.72
CA LEU A 231 -3.22 5.57 17.82
C LEU A 231 -4.09 6.78 17.45
N GLY A 232 -5.33 6.76 17.95
CA GLY A 232 -6.23 7.92 17.97
C GLY A 232 -7.25 7.98 16.83
N GLN A 233 -7.63 6.83 16.27
CA GLN A 233 -8.83 6.71 15.43
C GLN A 233 -9.98 6.20 16.29
N SER A 234 -11.15 6.82 16.18
CA SER A 234 -12.37 6.40 16.87
C SER A 234 -13.46 6.20 15.83
N GLN A 235 -14.07 5.03 15.84
CA GLN A 235 -15.22 4.66 15.02
C GLN A 235 -16.36 4.30 15.98
N TYR A 236 -17.55 4.78 15.68
CA TYR A 236 -18.74 4.50 16.48
C TYR A 236 -19.62 3.51 15.72
N ASP A 237 -20.15 2.50 16.39
CA ASP A 237 -20.96 1.43 15.78
C ASP A 237 -22.19 1.98 15.05
N ARG A 238 -22.78 3.07 15.57
CA ARG A 238 -23.93 3.75 14.95
C ARG A 238 -23.58 4.51 13.67
N TYR A 239 -22.29 4.73 13.38
CA TYR A 239 -21.80 5.45 12.20
C TYR A 239 -20.58 4.74 11.59
N PRO A 240 -20.75 3.54 11.00
CA PRO A 240 -19.64 2.71 10.55
C PRO A 240 -18.84 3.36 9.40
N ARG A 241 -19.43 4.30 8.67
CA ARG A 241 -18.75 5.01 7.57
C ARG A 241 -17.92 6.21 8.02
N ALA A 242 -17.96 6.59 9.30
CA ALA A 242 -17.29 7.78 9.83
C ALA A 242 -16.12 7.39 10.74
N ILE A 243 -14.89 7.73 10.33
CA ILE A 243 -13.66 7.50 11.09
C ILE A 243 -13.14 8.84 11.60
N LEU A 244 -13.20 9.04 12.92
CA LEU A 244 -12.68 10.25 13.57
C LEU A 244 -11.19 10.09 13.88
N ARG A 245 -10.40 11.14 13.67
CA ARG A 245 -8.94 11.11 13.76
C ARG A 245 -8.41 12.29 14.59
N VAL A 246 -7.21 12.09 15.15
CA VAL A 246 -6.46 13.09 15.93
C VAL A 246 -6.23 14.41 15.17
N PRO A 247 -6.05 15.53 15.89
CA PRO A 247 -6.05 15.69 17.35
C PRO A 247 -7.44 15.49 17.99
N TYR A 248 -7.51 14.79 19.13
CA TYR A 248 -8.72 14.64 19.93
C TYR A 248 -8.64 15.51 21.19
N ARG A 249 -9.62 16.39 21.39
CA ARG A 249 -9.74 17.27 22.56
C ARG A 249 -11.01 16.91 23.33
N LYS A 250 -10.85 16.09 24.38
CA LYS A 250 -11.95 15.60 25.23
C LYS A 250 -12.72 16.72 25.94
N SER A 251 -12.04 17.79 26.33
CA SER A 251 -12.57 18.88 27.15
C SER A 251 -12.88 20.16 26.36
N HIS A 252 -13.10 20.06 25.05
CA HIS A 252 -13.41 21.24 24.23
C HIS A 252 -14.77 21.83 24.61
N LYS A 253 -14.77 23.15 24.87
CA LYS A 253 -15.97 23.97 25.06
C LYS A 253 -16.13 24.85 23.82
N PRO A 254 -17.10 24.54 22.94
CA PRO A 254 -17.38 25.40 21.80
C PRO A 254 -17.97 26.73 22.26
N GLU A 255 -17.66 27.80 21.52
CA GLU A 255 -18.25 29.13 21.72
C GLU A 255 -19.78 29.10 21.60
N GLU A 256 -20.47 30.05 22.24
CA GLU A 256 -21.94 30.10 22.23
C GLU A 256 -22.52 30.19 20.82
N ALA A 257 -21.84 30.90 19.90
CA ALA A 257 -22.21 30.98 18.49
C ALA A 257 -22.20 29.60 17.81
N ILE A 258 -21.17 28.79 18.07
CA ILE A 258 -21.06 27.42 17.53
C ILE A 258 -22.14 26.53 18.13
N ARG A 259 -22.41 26.66 19.44
CA ARG A 259 -23.50 25.91 20.10
C ARG A 259 -24.87 26.25 19.54
N ALA A 260 -25.12 27.53 19.24
CA ALA A 260 -26.36 27.97 18.60
C ALA A 260 -26.53 27.38 17.18
N LEU A 261 -25.45 27.33 16.39
CA LEU A 261 -25.47 26.71 15.07
C LEU A 261 -25.75 25.20 15.14
N VAL A 262 -25.11 24.49 16.08
CA VAL A 262 -25.38 23.06 16.29
C VAL A 262 -26.82 22.83 16.73
N ALA A 263 -27.35 23.65 17.65
CA ALA A 263 -28.73 23.54 18.12
C ALA A 263 -29.75 23.78 17.00
N LYS A 264 -29.46 24.75 16.11
CA LYS A 264 -30.28 25.01 14.92
C LYS A 264 -30.29 23.80 13.98
N TYR A 265 -29.12 23.25 13.66
CA TYR A 265 -29.03 22.05 12.82
C TYR A 265 -29.81 20.87 13.40
N ILE A 266 -29.70 20.60 14.71
CA ILE A 266 -30.45 19.53 15.37
C ILE A 266 -31.96 19.79 15.31
N SER A 267 -32.41 21.04 15.48
CA SER A 267 -33.85 21.37 15.37
C SER A 267 -34.41 21.18 13.96
N GLU A 268 -33.58 21.32 12.93
CA GLU A 268 -33.98 21.04 11.54
C GLU A 268 -34.04 19.54 11.25
N MET A 269 -33.19 18.74 11.91
CA MET A 269 -33.13 17.28 11.73
C MET A 269 -34.15 16.51 12.58
N CYS A 270 -34.66 17.11 13.67
CA CYS A 270 -35.59 16.46 14.61
C CYS A 270 -36.94 17.21 14.65
N PRO A 271 -37.97 16.72 13.95
CA PRO A 271 -39.31 17.33 13.97
C PRO A 271 -39.86 17.45 15.39
N GLY A 272 -40.30 18.64 15.79
CA GLY A 272 -40.88 18.92 17.11
C GLY A 272 -39.91 19.43 18.18
N LEU A 273 -38.60 19.51 17.88
CA LEU A 273 -37.61 20.10 18.78
C LEU A 273 -37.27 21.53 18.35
N SER A 274 -37.60 22.54 19.16
CA SER A 274 -37.21 23.92 18.86
C SER A 274 -35.73 24.16 19.13
N ALA A 275 -35.07 25.04 18.36
CA ALA A 275 -33.66 25.38 18.52
C ALA A 275 -33.32 25.82 19.97
N LYS A 276 -34.23 26.53 20.64
CA LYS A 276 -34.07 26.96 22.04
C LYS A 276 -34.05 25.77 23.01
N LYS A 277 -34.91 24.77 22.79
CA LYS A 277 -34.90 23.52 23.57
C LYS A 277 -33.69 22.67 23.25
N ALA A 278 -33.28 22.58 21.98
CA ALA A 278 -32.08 21.86 21.56
C ALA A 278 -30.82 22.45 22.22
N LEU A 279 -30.70 23.78 22.28
CA LEU A 279 -29.56 24.46 22.90
C LEU A 279 -29.42 24.15 24.40
N LEU A 280 -30.54 24.04 25.12
CA LEU A 280 -30.55 23.65 26.54
C LEU A 280 -30.14 22.20 26.76
N LEU A 281 -30.39 21.32 25.78
CA LEU A 281 -30.03 19.91 25.84
C LEU A 281 -28.59 19.63 25.39
N LEU A 282 -27.92 20.60 24.75
CA LEU A 282 -26.54 20.42 24.31
C LEU A 282 -25.59 20.38 25.51
N PRO A 283 -24.69 19.37 25.59
CA PRO A 283 -23.72 19.29 26.67
C PRO A 283 -22.77 20.49 26.66
N ALA A 284 -22.32 20.91 27.84
CA ALA A 284 -21.36 22.01 27.99
C ALA A 284 -19.96 21.66 27.47
N LEU A 285 -19.60 20.37 27.49
CA LEU A 285 -18.38 19.83 26.91
C LEU A 285 -18.73 19.04 25.65
N MET A 286 -18.13 19.42 24.53
CA MET A 286 -18.34 18.77 23.24
C MET A 286 -16.96 18.36 22.70
N PRO A 287 -16.56 17.08 22.91
CA PRO A 287 -15.27 16.60 22.45
C PRO A 287 -15.07 16.86 20.95
N ARG A 288 -13.88 17.34 20.58
CA ARG A 288 -13.56 17.73 19.21
C ARG A 288 -12.47 16.85 18.64
N TRP A 289 -12.65 16.41 17.40
CA TRP A 289 -11.64 15.73 16.58
C TRP A 289 -11.13 16.67 15.49
N GLY A 290 -9.87 16.53 15.13
CA GLY A 290 -9.23 17.39 14.11
C GLY A 290 -9.50 16.94 12.68
N ASN A 291 -9.94 15.70 12.48
CA ASN A 291 -10.21 15.16 11.15
C ASN A 291 -11.31 14.08 11.19
N LEU A 292 -12.20 14.12 10.21
CA LEU A 292 -13.20 13.10 9.91
C LEU A 292 -12.88 12.51 8.55
N LYS A 293 -12.65 11.20 8.47
CA LYS A 293 -12.53 10.46 7.21
C LYS A 293 -13.79 9.66 6.96
N ILE A 294 -14.35 9.76 5.75
CA ILE A 294 -15.43 8.89 5.30
C ILE A 294 -14.80 7.64 4.68
N VAL A 295 -15.33 6.45 5.02
CA VAL A 295 -14.90 5.19 4.40
C VAL A 295 -15.13 5.27 2.89
N ASP A 296 -14.07 5.03 2.11
CA ASP A 296 -13.99 5.19 0.65
C ASP A 296 -14.31 6.59 0.11
N GLY A 297 -14.16 7.62 0.95
CA GLY A 297 -14.42 9.00 0.57
C GLY A 297 -13.38 10.01 1.10
N ASP A 298 -13.77 11.28 1.07
CA ASP A 298 -12.92 12.40 1.43
C ASP A 298 -12.63 12.49 2.94
N SER A 299 -11.58 13.28 3.25
CA SER A 299 -11.20 13.63 4.62
C SER A 299 -11.47 15.09 4.90
N ILE A 300 -12.37 15.37 5.85
CA ILE A 300 -12.75 16.71 6.29
C ILE A 300 -11.91 17.09 7.51
N ARG A 301 -11.27 18.26 7.49
CA ARG A 301 -10.50 18.78 8.64
C ARG A 301 -11.34 19.79 9.41
N ALA A 302 -11.31 19.69 10.73
CA ALA A 302 -11.89 20.73 11.58
C ALA A 302 -10.96 21.94 11.61
N ALA A 303 -11.51 23.14 11.36
CA ALA A 303 -10.79 24.42 11.37
C ALA A 303 -10.27 24.79 12.76
#